data_AF-A0A1F8S6T1-F1
#
_entry.id   AF-A0A1F8S6T1-F1
#
_cell.length_a   1.000
_cell.length_b   1.000
_cell.length_c   1.000
_cell.angle_alpha   90.00
_cell.angle_beta   90.00
_cell.angle_gamma   90.00
#
_symmetry.space_group_name_H-M   'P 1'
#
loop_
_entity.id
_entity.type
_entity.pdbx_description
1 polymer ?
#
loop_
_entity_poly.entity_id
_entity_poly.type
_entity_poly.pdbx_seq_one_letter_code
_entity_poly.pdbx_strand_id
1 'polypeptide(L)'
;MLPAGPAACPSTPEAEAFVRFCYQRRSVGWPELYDEMCAVATRGLFLGMGTDALAEIGVGFSLFETPRLAQLVARIVAEEQAARRAARSAVIDAARVAEEERVSASAVAALAGAA
;
A
#
# COMPACT_ATOMS: atom_id res chain seq x y z
N MET A 1 25.83 23.35 11.33
CA MET A 1 25.06 23.05 10.11
C MET A 1 24.87 21.55 10.03
N LEU A 2 23.68 21.05 10.35
CA LEU A 2 23.31 19.64 10.13
C LEU A 2 23.12 19.44 8.62
N PRO A 3 23.62 18.36 8.00
CA PRO A 3 23.33 18.09 6.60
C PRO A 3 21.84 17.80 6.47
N ALA A 4 21.17 18.52 5.56
CA ALA A 4 19.82 18.18 5.13
C ALA A 4 19.82 16.70 4.71
N GLY A 5 18.90 15.91 5.28
CA GLY A 5 18.71 14.51 4.87
C GLY A 5 18.52 14.44 3.36
N PRO A 6 18.96 13.35 2.70
CA PRO A 6 18.94 13.28 1.25
C PRO A 6 17.52 13.56 0.77
N ALA A 7 17.38 14.63 -0.02
CA ALA A 7 16.14 14.93 -0.71
C ALA A 7 15.70 13.65 -1.40
N ALA A 8 14.55 13.10 -1.01
CA ALA A 8 13.98 11.92 -1.61
C ALA A 8 13.76 12.23 -3.09
N CYS A 9 14.74 11.86 -3.91
CA CYS A 9 14.71 12.10 -5.34
C CYS A 9 13.47 11.36 -5.86
N PRO A 10 12.52 12.07 -6.51
CA PRO A 10 11.21 11.53 -6.80
C PRO A 10 11.39 10.24 -7.61
N SER A 11 11.03 9.12 -7.00
CA SER A 11 10.83 7.87 -7.71
C SER A 11 9.84 8.13 -8.84
N THR A 12 10.06 7.56 -10.01
CA THR A 12 9.07 7.70 -11.07
C THR A 12 7.77 7.02 -10.64
N PRO A 13 6.61 7.44 -11.15
CA PRO A 13 5.33 6.76 -10.87
C PRO A 13 5.39 5.25 -11.14
N GLU A 14 6.15 4.83 -12.15
CA GLU A 14 6.38 3.43 -12.51
C GLU A 14 7.14 2.68 -11.42
N ALA A 15 8.17 3.29 -10.82
CA ALA A 15 8.90 2.70 -9.71
C ALA A 15 8.00 2.51 -8.49
N GLU A 16 7.13 3.47 -8.20
CA GLU A 16 6.15 3.31 -7.13
C GLU A 16 5.13 2.22 -7.44
N ALA A 17 4.65 2.15 -8.68
CA ALA A 17 3.73 1.12 -9.14
C ALA A 17 4.34 -0.28 -9.02
N PHE A 18 5.63 -0.44 -9.34
CA PHE A 18 6.37 -1.68 -9.14
C PHE A 18 6.38 -2.12 -7.68
N VAL A 19 6.69 -1.21 -6.75
CA VAL A 19 6.72 -1.52 -5.31
C VAL A 19 5.32 -1.85 -4.80
N ARG A 20 4.29 -1.08 -5.19
CA ARG A 20 2.88 -1.37 -4.84
C ARG A 20 2.46 -2.75 -5.36
N PHE A 21 2.84 -3.10 -6.59
CA PHE A 21 2.57 -4.42 -7.18
C PHE A 21 3.21 -5.54 -6.35
N CYS A 22 4.48 -5.41 -5.96
CA CYS A 22 5.16 -6.40 -5.13
C CYS A 22 4.48 -6.54 -3.75
N TYR A 23 4.12 -5.42 -3.11
CA TYR A 23 3.47 -5.43 -1.80
C TYR A 23 2.04 -5.99 -1.83
N GLN A 24 1.31 -5.79 -2.93
CA GLN A 24 -0.02 -6.38 -3.12
C GLN A 24 0.06 -7.90 -3.29
N ARG A 25 1.09 -8.41 -3.97
CA ARG A 25 1.34 -9.86 -4.08
C ARG A 25 1.73 -10.49 -2.75
N ARG A 26 2.63 -9.84 -2.03
CA ARG A 26 3.08 -10.26 -0.69
C ARG A 26 3.09 -9.05 0.22
N SER A 27 2.05 -8.92 1.04
CA SER A 27 1.94 -7.85 2.04
C SER A 27 2.81 -8.13 3.27
N VAL A 28 4.11 -8.28 3.02
CA VAL A 28 5.16 -8.53 4.01
C VAL A 28 5.96 -7.26 4.28
N GLY A 29 6.72 -7.28 5.37
CA GLY A 29 7.62 -6.19 5.71
C GLY A 29 8.90 -6.21 4.89
N TRP A 30 9.75 -5.21 5.16
CA TRP A 30 11.16 -5.28 4.83
C TRP A 30 11.87 -6.17 5.85
N PRO A 31 12.82 -7.05 5.48
CA PRO A 31 13.45 -7.20 4.16
C PRO A 31 12.77 -8.17 3.19
N GLU A 32 11.75 -8.94 3.60
CA GLU A 32 11.16 -9.99 2.74
C GLU A 32 10.54 -9.44 1.45
N LEU A 33 10.08 -8.19 1.47
CA LEU A 33 9.59 -7.49 0.29
C LEU A 33 10.70 -7.22 -0.74
N TYR A 34 11.94 -7.02 -0.30
CA TYR A 34 13.11 -6.88 -1.17
C TYR A 34 13.34 -8.16 -1.98
N ASP A 35 13.23 -9.32 -1.32
CA ASP A 35 13.40 -10.62 -1.97
C ASP A 35 12.29 -10.87 -3.01
N GLU A 36 11.04 -10.50 -2.70
CA GLU A 36 9.93 -10.55 -3.66
C GLU A 36 10.20 -9.63 -4.86
N MET A 37 10.69 -8.41 -4.64
CA MET A 37 11.05 -7.49 -5.72
C MET A 37 12.14 -8.08 -6.63
N CYS A 38 13.16 -8.72 -6.06
CA CYS A 38 14.20 -9.43 -6.82
C CYS A 38 13.60 -10.60 -7.63
N ALA A 39 12.69 -11.36 -7.04
CA ALA A 39 12.02 -12.48 -7.70
C ALA A 39 11.13 -12.01 -8.87
N VAL A 40 10.40 -10.91 -8.69
CA VAL A 40 9.56 -10.28 -9.72
C VAL A 40 10.43 -9.76 -10.86
N ALA A 41 11.53 -9.07 -10.56
CA ALA A 41 12.46 -8.54 -11.55
C ALA A 41 13.11 -9.65 -12.38
N THR A 42 13.62 -10.70 -11.72
CA THR A 42 14.28 -11.83 -12.41
C THR A 42 13.34 -12.56 -13.36
N ARG A 43 12.02 -12.56 -13.05
CA ARG A 43 10.99 -13.24 -13.84
C ARG A 43 10.23 -12.31 -14.78
N GLY A 44 10.54 -11.01 -14.81
CA GLY A 44 9.85 -10.02 -15.63
C GLY A 44 8.35 -9.89 -15.34
N LEU A 45 7.91 -10.15 -14.11
CA LEU A 45 6.47 -10.26 -13.81
C LEU A 45 5.74 -8.91 -13.82
N PHE A 46 6.47 -7.80 -13.67
CA PHE A 46 5.91 -6.46 -13.77
C PHE A 46 6.16 -5.91 -15.16
N LEU A 47 5.13 -5.91 -16.02
CA LEU A 47 5.17 -5.35 -17.38
C LEU A 47 6.29 -5.95 -18.28
N GLY A 48 6.81 -7.14 -17.98
CA GLY A 48 7.96 -7.70 -18.69
C GLY A 48 9.30 -7.08 -18.28
N MET A 49 9.33 -6.17 -17.31
CA MET A 49 10.53 -5.45 -16.89
C MET A 49 11.45 -6.32 -16.05
N GLY A 50 12.68 -6.50 -16.54
CA GLY A 50 13.79 -7.09 -15.80
C GLY A 50 14.53 -6.05 -14.94
N THR A 51 15.60 -6.50 -14.26
CA THR A 51 16.44 -5.65 -13.40
C THR A 51 16.94 -4.38 -14.09
N ASP A 52 17.41 -4.47 -15.34
CA ASP A 52 17.96 -3.32 -16.07
C ASP A 52 16.87 -2.27 -16.38
N ALA A 53 15.72 -2.72 -16.88
CA ALA A 53 14.59 -1.84 -17.16
C ALA A 53 14.02 -1.19 -15.87
N LEU A 54 14.04 -1.93 -14.76
CA LEU A 54 13.66 -1.39 -13.45
C LEU A 54 14.68 -0.36 -12.94
N ALA A 55 15.97 -0.55 -13.20
CA ALA A 55 17.00 0.42 -12.85
C ALA A 55 16.82 1.75 -13.61
N GLU A 56 16.42 1.70 -14.88
CA GLU A 56 16.12 2.90 -15.69
C GLU A 56 15.01 3.77 -15.10
N ILE A 57 14.00 3.16 -14.46
CA ILE A 57 12.92 3.87 -13.77
C ILE A 57 13.25 4.19 -12.30
N GLY A 58 14.47 3.90 -11.84
CA GLY A 58 14.95 4.25 -10.50
C GLY A 58 14.75 3.17 -9.44
N VAL A 59 14.52 1.92 -9.84
CA VAL A 59 14.50 0.73 -8.97
C VAL A 59 15.77 -0.08 -9.18
N GLY A 60 16.82 0.29 -8.47
CA GLY A 60 18.09 -0.41 -8.49
C GLY A 60 18.27 -1.35 -7.31
N PHE A 61 18.77 -2.56 -7.58
CA PHE A 61 19.03 -3.61 -6.57
C PHE A 61 20.51 -3.66 -6.14
N SER A 62 21.31 -2.65 -6.50
CA SER A 62 22.69 -2.57 -6.02
C SER A 62 22.74 -2.16 -4.54
N LEU A 63 23.83 -2.53 -3.86
CA LEU A 63 24.03 -2.17 -2.45
C LEU A 63 24.05 -0.65 -2.22
N PHE A 64 24.51 0.13 -3.21
CA PHE A 64 24.52 1.59 -3.14
C PHE A 64 23.11 2.19 -3.23
N GLU A 65 22.21 1.54 -3.96
CA GLU A 65 20.83 1.99 -4.16
C GLU A 65 19.89 1.44 -3.10
N THR A 66 20.27 0.36 -2.42
CA THR A 66 19.47 -0.31 -1.39
C THR A 66 18.92 0.64 -0.31
N PRO A 67 19.69 1.60 0.25
CA PRO A 67 19.14 2.55 1.22
C PRO A 67 18.04 3.44 0.64
N ARG A 68 18.20 3.91 -0.61
CA ARG A 68 17.19 4.71 -1.31
C ARG A 68 15.94 3.88 -1.60
N LEU A 69 16.13 2.64 -2.04
CA LEU A 69 15.05 1.70 -2.30
C LEU A 69 14.27 1.39 -1.02
N ALA A 70 14.96 1.15 0.10
CA ALA A 70 14.33 0.90 1.39
C ALA A 70 13.47 2.08 1.85
N GLN A 71 13.91 3.33 1.63
CA GLN A 71 13.12 4.53 1.94
C GLN A 71 11.86 4.62 1.08
N LEU A 72 11.98 4.37 -0.22
CA LEU A 72 10.84 4.33 -1.14
C LEU A 72 9.82 3.27 -0.70
N VAL A 73 10.30 2.06 -0.41
CA VAL A 73 9.49 0.94 0.04
C VAL A 73 8.79 1.26 1.35
N ALA A 74 9.50 1.77 2.35
CA ALA A 74 8.92 2.12 3.64
C ALA A 74 7.78 3.15 3.50
N ARG A 75 7.96 4.16 2.65
CA ARG A 75 6.91 5.16 2.37
C ARG A 75 5.67 4.50 1.74
N ILE A 76 5.86 3.71 0.68
CA ILE A 76 4.75 3.07 -0.03
C ILE A 76 4.02 2.07 0.86
N VAL A 77 4.74 1.27 1.64
CA VAL A 77 4.14 0.33 2.59
C VAL A 77 3.32 1.07 3.63
N ALA A 78 3.81 2.19 4.16
CA ALA A 78 3.05 3.01 5.12
C ALA A 78 1.77 3.60 4.51
N GLU A 79 1.84 4.11 3.27
CA GLU A 79 0.68 4.58 2.50
C GLU A 79 -0.36 3.47 2.31
N GLU A 80 0.06 2.30 1.84
CA GLU A 80 -0.82 1.15 1.62
C GLU A 80 -1.46 0.64 2.92
N GLN A 81 -0.71 0.62 4.02
CA GLN A 81 -1.24 0.25 5.33
C GLN A 81 -2.22 1.30 5.86
N ALA A 82 -1.98 2.59 5.63
CA ALA A 82 -2.91 3.65 5.99
C ALA A 82 -4.21 3.54 5.18
N ALA A 83 -4.12 3.36 3.87
CA ALA A 83 -5.28 3.16 2.99
C ALA A 83 -6.10 1.95 3.41
N ARG A 84 -5.45 0.80 3.70
CA ARG A 84 -6.15 -0.41 4.18
C ARG A 84 -6.82 -0.21 5.53
N ARG A 85 -6.20 0.53 6.46
CA ARG A 85 -6.81 0.85 7.76
C ARG A 85 -8.02 1.76 7.60
N ALA A 86 -7.93 2.79 6.75
CA ALA A 86 -9.03 3.68 6.46
C ALA A 86 -10.22 2.94 5.82
N ALA A 87 -9.95 2.09 4.82
CA ALA A 87 -10.98 1.26 4.18
C ALA A 87 -11.66 0.32 5.20
N ARG A 88 -10.89 -0.31 6.09
CA ARG A 88 -11.45 -1.16 7.16
C ARG A 88 -12.32 -0.37 8.13
N SER A 89 -11.90 0.83 8.54
CA SER A 89 -12.71 1.69 9.42
C SER A 89 -14.04 2.04 8.75
N ALA A 90 -14.00 2.47 7.48
CA ALA A 90 -15.20 2.84 6.74
C ALA A 90 -16.22 1.68 6.63
N VAL A 91 -15.75 0.45 6.45
CA VAL A 91 -16.62 -0.75 6.44
C VAL A 91 -17.28 -0.96 7.81
N ILE A 92 -16.53 -0.79 8.90
CA ILE A 92 -17.07 -0.92 10.26
C ILE A 92 -18.09 0.18 10.54
N ASP A 93 -17.78 1.42 10.18
CA ASP A 93 -18.67 2.57 10.39
C ASP A 93 -19.96 2.42 9.58
N ALA A 94 -19.88 1.98 8.32
CA ALA A 94 -21.06 1.68 7.49
C ALA A 94 -21.92 0.57 8.09
N ALA A 95 -21.32 -0.48 8.66
CA ALA A 95 -22.05 -1.55 9.33
C ALA A 95 -22.78 -1.05 10.60
N ARG A 96 -22.17 -0.12 11.35
CA ARG A 96 -22.81 0.50 12.52
C ARG A 96 -23.99 1.35 12.14
N VAL A 97 -23.86 2.20 11.10
CA VAL A 97 -24.96 3.03 10.60
C VAL A 97 -26.12 2.16 10.13
N ALA A 98 -25.84 1.09 9.37
CA ALA A 98 -26.88 0.17 8.90
C ALA A 98 -27.60 -0.53 10.07
N GLU A 99 -26.89 -0.83 11.16
CA GLU A 99 -27.50 -1.40 12.36
C GLU A 99 -28.36 -0.39 13.11
N GLU A 100 -27.89 0.85 13.27
CA GLU A 100 -28.68 1.93 13.86
C GLU A 100 -29.96 2.22 13.05
N GLU A 101 -29.86 2.23 11.72
CA GLU A 101 -31.03 2.37 10.83
C GLU A 101 -32.00 1.20 10.96
N ARG A 102 -31.52 -0.04 11.06
CA ARG A 102 -32.38 -1.21 11.30
C ARG A 102 -33.08 -1.16 12.64
N VAL A 103 -32.36 -0.81 13.71
CA VAL A 103 -32.93 -0.68 15.06
C VAL A 103 -33.97 0.43 15.09
N SER A 104 -33.68 1.57 14.46
CA SER A 104 -34.62 2.70 14.33
C SER A 104 -35.88 2.30 13.55
N ALA A 105 -35.73 1.65 12.40
CA ALA A 105 -36.86 1.17 11.61
C ALA A 105 -37.72 0.15 12.38
N SER A 106 -37.09 -0.74 13.14
CA SER A 106 -37.80 -1.70 14.00
C SER A 106 -38.57 -1.01 15.13
N ALA A 107 -37.99 0.02 15.77
CA ALA A 107 -38.65 0.80 16.82
C ALA A 107 -39.87 1.56 16.27
N VAL A 108 -39.75 2.18 15.09
CA VAL A 108 -40.86 2.87 14.42
C VAL A 108 -41.99 1.89 14.07
N ALA A 109 -41.66 0.72 13.54
CA ALA A 109 -42.65 -0.31 13.24
C ALA A 109 -43.39 -0.81 14.50
N ALA A 110 -42.67 -1.00 15.61
CA ALA A 110 -43.26 -1.39 16.89
C ALA A 110 -44.23 -0.33 17.45
N LEU A 111 -43.91 0.96 17.28
CA LEU A 111 -44.80 2.06 17.68
C LEU A 111 -46.05 2.14 16.80
N ALA A 112 -45.92 1.90 15.49
CA ALA A 112 -47.04 1.98 14.56
C ALA A 112 -48.05 0.82 14.70
N GLY A 113 -47.62 -0.36 15.17
CA GLY A 113 -48.49 -1.52 15.39
C GLY A 113 -49.27 -1.51 16.71
N ALA A 114 -49.03 -0.52 17.58
CA ALA A 114 -49.67 -0.41 18.90
C ALA A 114 -50.89 0.54 18.94
N ALA A 115 -51.31 1.08 17.79
CA ALA A 115 -52.45 1.98 17.60
C ALA A 115 -53.58 1.30 16.84
#